data_AF-A0A6H1C4V8-F1
#
_entry.id   AF-A0A6H1C4V8-F1
#
_cell.length_a   1.000
_cell.length_b   1.000
_cell.length_c   1.000
_cell.angle_alpha   90.00
_cell.angle_beta   90.00
_cell.angle_gamma   90.00
#
_symmetry.space_group_name_H-M   'P 1'
#
loop_
_entity.id
_entity.type
_entity.pdbx_description
1 polymer ?
#
loop_
_entity_poly.entity_id
_entity_poly.type
_entity_poly.pdbx_seq_one_letter_code
_entity_poly.pdbx_strand_id
1 'polypeptide(L)'
;MVIGSASAFGKEYCEADDTSMLAAVGITGRPTGDLLTVAAHEVRAVEWMYSDDGRLPTINYSDPVHFEIAGNPAVRLTALVSDIPPTDECDPPAARLDVVATTGLATAEVAVFVVRADRGVAGQLDDSSIDDLVASLRRS
;
A
#
# COMPACT_ATOMS: atom_id res chain seq x y z
N MET A 1 -11.25 0.65 -0.09
CA MET A 1 -10.33 1.81 -0.04
C MET A 1 -10.51 2.63 -1.30
N VAL A 2 -10.56 3.96 -1.20
CA VAL A 2 -10.62 4.88 -2.36
C VAL A 2 -9.37 5.76 -2.36
N ILE A 3 -8.68 5.85 -3.49
CA ILE A 3 -7.45 6.62 -3.70
C ILE A 3 -7.77 7.87 -4.54
N GLY A 4 -7.35 9.04 -4.06
CA GLY A 4 -7.64 10.32 -4.73
C GLY A 4 -6.66 10.64 -5.86
N SER A 5 -5.40 10.24 -5.71
CA SER A 5 -4.39 10.32 -6.77
C SER A 5 -3.43 9.15 -6.65
N ALA A 6 -3.05 8.57 -7.78
CA ALA A 6 -2.19 7.40 -7.83
C ALA A 6 -1.14 7.51 -8.94
N SER A 7 -0.06 6.75 -8.80
CA SER A 7 0.95 6.53 -9.82
C SER A 7 1.38 5.07 -9.75
N ALA A 8 1.85 4.53 -10.88
CA ALA A 8 2.26 3.14 -10.98
C ALA A 8 3.69 3.05 -11.54
N PHE A 9 4.41 2.02 -11.12
CA PHE A 9 5.76 1.69 -11.54
C PHE A 9 5.77 0.30 -12.18
N GLY A 10 6.66 0.11 -13.16
CA GLY A 10 6.84 -1.19 -13.81
C GLY A 10 5.58 -1.65 -14.53
N LYS A 11 4.97 -0.75 -15.30
CA LYS A 11 3.78 -1.05 -16.10
C LYS A 11 4.11 -2.04 -17.21
N GLU A 12 3.10 -2.78 -17.67
CA GLU A 12 3.21 -3.73 -18.79
C GLU A 12 4.35 -4.74 -18.57
N TYR A 13 4.59 -5.14 -17.32
CA TYR A 13 5.66 -6.08 -16.99
C TYR A 13 5.31 -7.51 -17.41
N CYS A 14 4.01 -7.82 -17.51
CA CYS A 14 3.48 -9.08 -18.00
C CYS A 14 2.92 -8.89 -19.41
N GLU A 15 3.38 -9.66 -20.39
CA GLU A 15 2.94 -9.53 -21.79
C GLU A 15 1.46 -9.88 -21.99
N ALA A 16 0.89 -10.71 -21.12
CA ALA A 16 -0.51 -11.13 -21.20
C ALA A 16 -1.51 -10.08 -20.64
N ASP A 17 -1.02 -9.07 -19.91
CA ASP A 17 -1.84 -8.01 -19.31
C ASP A 17 -1.14 -6.64 -19.41
N ASP A 18 -1.64 -5.78 -20.29
CA ASP A 18 -1.13 -4.41 -20.48
C ASP A 18 -1.46 -3.47 -19.32
N THR A 19 -2.31 -3.90 -18.38
CA THR A 19 -2.62 -3.18 -17.14
C THR A 19 -1.74 -3.61 -15.97
N SER A 20 -0.91 -4.64 -16.16
CA SER A 20 0.01 -5.15 -15.15
C SER A 20 0.96 -4.06 -14.66
N MET A 21 1.25 -4.06 -13.36
CA MET A 21 2.17 -3.10 -12.74
C MET A 21 2.87 -3.72 -11.54
N LEU A 22 4.17 -3.48 -11.41
CA LEU A 22 4.96 -4.02 -10.29
C LEU A 22 4.68 -3.31 -8.96
N ALA A 23 4.30 -2.04 -9.01
CA ALA A 23 3.90 -1.29 -7.83
C ALA A 23 2.95 -0.15 -8.16
N ALA A 24 2.14 0.24 -7.18
CA ALA A 24 1.29 1.42 -7.22
C ALA A 24 1.46 2.22 -5.93
N VAL A 25 1.53 3.53 -6.06
CA VAL A 25 1.51 4.47 -4.95
C VAL A 25 0.31 5.38 -5.05
N GLY A 26 -0.27 5.74 -3.92
CA GLY A 26 -1.46 6.57 -3.90
C GLY A 26 -1.57 7.44 -2.65
N ILE A 27 -2.36 8.50 -2.76
CA ILE A 27 -2.74 9.35 -1.65
C ILE A 27 -4.25 9.51 -1.60
N THR A 28 -4.80 9.55 -0.40
CA THR A 28 -6.21 9.81 -0.14
C THR A 28 -6.39 10.60 1.15
N GLY A 29 -7.52 11.28 1.27
CA GLY A 29 -7.90 12.01 2.47
C GLY A 29 -8.92 11.22 3.29
N ARG A 30 -8.85 11.31 4.62
CA ARG A 30 -9.89 10.82 5.52
C ARG A 30 -10.40 11.96 6.42
N PRO A 31 -11.68 11.91 6.85
CA PRO A 31 -12.16 12.76 7.93
C PRO A 31 -11.32 12.60 9.21
N THR A 32 -11.60 13.42 10.21
CA THR A 32 -10.94 13.39 11.53
C THR A 32 -10.90 11.97 12.10
N GLY A 33 -9.80 11.61 12.75
CA GLY A 33 -9.63 10.29 13.35
C GLY A 33 -8.23 10.08 13.92
N ASP A 34 -8.14 9.11 14.82
CA ASP A 34 -6.85 8.62 15.32
C ASP A 34 -6.04 7.98 14.17
N LEU A 35 -4.77 8.36 14.02
CA LEU A 35 -3.93 7.96 12.87
C LEU A 35 -3.76 6.45 12.78
N LEU A 36 -3.58 5.78 13.93
CA LEU A 36 -3.44 4.33 13.98
C LEU A 36 -4.75 3.65 13.55
N THR A 37 -5.89 4.13 14.05
CA THR A 37 -7.21 3.62 13.66
C THR A 37 -7.45 3.76 12.16
N VAL A 38 -7.07 4.91 11.57
CA VAL A 38 -7.18 5.13 10.13
C VAL A 38 -6.25 4.20 9.36
N ALA A 39 -4.97 4.09 9.75
CA ALA A 39 -4.02 3.21 9.08
C ALA A 39 -4.47 1.74 9.15
N ALA A 40 -4.96 1.31 10.32
CA ALA A 40 -5.45 -0.05 10.55
C ALA A 40 -6.70 -0.37 9.71
N HIS A 41 -7.58 0.60 9.51
CA HIS A 41 -8.72 0.42 8.62
C HIS A 41 -8.29 0.27 7.15
N GLU A 42 -7.39 1.13 6.67
CA GLU A 42 -6.98 1.12 5.27
C GLU A 42 -6.09 -0.07 4.90
N VAL A 43 -5.20 -0.51 5.79
CA VAL A 43 -4.29 -1.63 5.50
C VAL A 43 -5.04 -2.94 5.30
N ARG A 44 -6.22 -3.10 5.92
CA ARG A 44 -7.09 -4.27 5.75
C ARG A 44 -7.75 -4.36 4.37
N ALA A 45 -7.52 -3.36 3.50
CA ALA A 45 -7.97 -3.47 2.12
C ALA A 45 -7.37 -4.68 1.40
N VAL A 46 -6.18 -5.16 1.82
CA VAL A 46 -5.57 -6.38 1.27
C VAL A 46 -6.49 -7.61 1.37
N GLU A 47 -7.38 -7.66 2.37
CA GLU A 47 -8.28 -8.78 2.59
C GLU A 47 -9.19 -8.98 1.38
N TRP A 48 -9.84 -7.93 0.88
CA TRP A 48 -10.72 -8.03 -0.27
C TRP A 48 -9.99 -7.87 -1.61
N MET A 49 -8.82 -7.21 -1.64
CA MET A 49 -8.04 -7.03 -2.87
C MET A 49 -7.46 -8.33 -3.43
N TYR A 50 -7.13 -9.29 -2.56
CA TYR A 50 -6.48 -10.55 -2.94
C TYR A 50 -7.33 -11.78 -2.61
N SER A 51 -8.60 -11.59 -2.24
CA SER A 51 -9.55 -12.71 -2.10
C SER A 51 -10.12 -13.10 -3.46
N ASP A 52 -10.20 -14.40 -3.73
CA ASP A 52 -10.85 -14.94 -4.94
C ASP A 52 -11.73 -16.14 -4.58
N ASP A 53 -13.04 -16.08 -4.88
CA ASP A 53 -14.07 -17.14 -4.78
C ASP A 53 -13.76 -18.31 -3.83
N GLY A 54 -13.53 -17.99 -2.54
CA GLY A 54 -13.33 -18.96 -1.45
C GLY A 54 -11.88 -19.36 -1.16
N ARG A 55 -10.91 -18.87 -1.93
CA ARG A 55 -9.48 -18.94 -1.64
C ARG A 55 -9.03 -17.61 -1.04
N LEU A 56 -8.44 -17.69 0.15
CA LEU A 56 -7.95 -16.54 0.90
C LEU A 56 -6.43 -16.58 0.94
N PRO A 57 -5.75 -15.43 0.75
CA PRO A 57 -4.32 -15.34 0.95
C PRO A 57 -3.98 -15.39 2.44
N THR A 58 -2.72 -15.68 2.75
CA THR A 58 -2.18 -15.49 4.09
C THR A 58 -1.79 -14.03 4.26
N ILE A 59 -2.28 -13.37 5.31
CA ILE A 59 -1.98 -11.96 5.58
C ILE A 59 -1.32 -11.83 6.94
N ASN A 60 -0.16 -11.17 6.98
CA ASN A 60 0.53 -10.81 8.20
C ASN A 60 0.63 -9.29 8.32
N TYR A 61 0.12 -8.72 9.40
CA TYR A 61 0.19 -7.29 9.68
C TYR A 61 1.37 -7.02 10.64
N SER A 62 2.16 -5.99 10.34
CA SER A 62 3.22 -5.54 11.23
C SER A 62 2.66 -4.86 12.48
N ASP A 63 3.50 -4.74 13.51
CA ASP A 63 3.26 -3.74 14.55
C ASP A 63 3.28 -2.31 13.95
N PRO A 64 2.58 -1.34 14.58
CA PRO A 64 2.58 0.03 14.09
C PRO A 64 3.93 0.72 14.32
N VAL A 65 4.47 1.34 13.27
CA VAL A 65 5.68 2.16 13.36
C VAL A 65 5.28 3.63 13.45
N HIS A 66 5.64 4.27 14.56
CA HIS A 66 5.38 5.69 14.81
C HIS A 66 6.59 6.53 14.46
N PHE A 67 6.37 7.64 13.75
CA PHE A 67 7.42 8.55 13.32
C PHE A 67 6.83 9.94 13.04
N GLU A 68 7.63 10.86 12.50
CA GLU A 68 7.19 12.19 12.13
C GLU A 68 7.46 12.50 10.66
N ILE A 69 6.52 13.22 10.04
CA ILE A 69 6.66 13.78 8.68
C ILE A 69 6.60 15.29 8.81
N ALA A 70 7.73 15.96 8.57
CA ALA A 70 7.87 17.41 8.71
C ALA A 70 7.35 17.95 10.06
N GLY A 71 7.63 17.22 11.16
CA GLY A 71 7.21 17.55 12.53
C GLY A 71 5.76 17.20 12.88
N ASN A 72 5.03 16.50 12.00
CA ASN A 72 3.68 16.01 12.29
C ASN A 72 3.71 14.52 12.59
N PRO A 73 2.90 14.03 13.53
CA PRO A 73 2.83 12.60 13.83
C PRO A 73 2.40 11.80 12.60
N ALA A 74 3.03 10.64 12.43
CA ALA A 74 2.72 9.69 11.39
C ALA A 74 2.78 8.26 11.96
N VAL A 75 1.92 7.40 11.40
CA VAL A 75 1.87 5.97 11.72
C VAL A 75 1.93 5.19 10.42
N ARG A 76 2.83 4.20 10.37
CA ARG A 76 2.90 3.22 9.30
C ARG A 76 2.42 1.86 9.79
N LEU A 77 1.60 1.20 8.97
CA LEU A 77 1.29 -0.22 9.08
C LEU A 77 1.63 -0.90 7.76
N THR A 78 2.17 -2.10 7.85
CA THR A 78 2.51 -2.93 6.69
C THR A 78 1.69 -4.22 6.74
N ALA A 79 1.07 -4.58 5.62
CA ALA A 79 0.57 -5.92 5.38
C ALA A 79 1.50 -6.65 4.41
N LEU A 80 1.93 -7.84 4.81
CA LEU A 80 2.59 -8.81 3.95
C LEU A 80 1.56 -9.87 3.58
N VAL A 81 1.33 -10.01 2.29
CA VAL A 81 0.37 -10.96 1.72
C VAL A 81 1.17 -12.06 1.02
N SER A 82 0.90 -13.31 1.34
CA SER A 82 1.48 -14.48 0.68
C SER A 82 0.40 -15.46 0.27
N ASP A 83 0.77 -16.44 -0.56
CA ASP A 83 -0.14 -17.49 -1.04
C ASP A 83 -1.34 -16.89 -1.79
N ILE A 84 -1.11 -15.82 -2.54
CA ILE A 84 -2.13 -15.19 -3.37
C ILE A 84 -2.55 -16.22 -4.43
N PRO A 85 -3.84 -16.63 -4.47
CA PRO A 85 -4.31 -17.58 -5.47
C PRO A 85 -4.26 -16.93 -6.86
N PRO A 86 -3.52 -17.50 -7.84
CA PRO A 86 -3.51 -16.94 -9.17
C PRO A 86 -4.87 -17.17 -9.84
N THR A 87 -5.39 -16.11 -10.45
CA THR A 87 -6.52 -16.14 -11.40
C THR A 87 -6.02 -16.16 -12.83
N ASP A 88 -4.87 -15.54 -13.10
CA ASP A 88 -4.12 -15.62 -14.34
C ASP A 88 -2.60 -15.69 -14.11
N GLU A 89 -1.82 -15.70 -15.20
CA GLU A 89 -0.36 -15.85 -15.18
C GLU A 89 0.40 -14.58 -14.73
N CYS A 90 -0.28 -13.43 -14.69
CA CYS A 90 0.27 -12.14 -14.28
C CYS A 90 0.02 -11.85 -12.79
N ASP A 91 -0.79 -12.65 -12.10
CA ASP A 91 -1.02 -12.48 -10.68
C ASP A 91 0.24 -12.78 -9.86
N PRO A 92 0.68 -11.85 -9.00
CA PRO A 92 1.85 -12.08 -8.18
C PRO A 92 1.54 -13.10 -7.08
N PRO A 93 2.48 -13.98 -6.72
CA PRO A 93 2.26 -14.97 -5.64
C PRO A 93 2.22 -14.34 -4.24
N ALA A 94 2.73 -13.11 -4.09
CA ALA A 94 2.78 -12.37 -2.85
C ALA A 94 2.72 -10.85 -3.11
N ALA A 95 2.38 -10.08 -2.09
CA ALA A 95 2.35 -8.62 -2.17
C ALA A 95 2.71 -7.97 -0.84
N ARG A 96 3.10 -6.70 -0.89
CA ARG A 96 3.27 -5.83 0.27
C ARG A 96 2.37 -4.61 0.10
N LEU A 97 1.66 -4.26 1.16
CA LEU A 97 0.94 -2.99 1.27
C LEU A 97 1.46 -2.21 2.47
N ASP A 98 1.98 -1.02 2.24
CA ASP A 98 2.29 -0.05 3.28
C ASP A 98 1.25 1.06 3.28
N VAL A 99 0.74 1.36 4.47
CA VAL A 99 -0.19 2.46 4.71
C VAL A 99 0.44 3.40 5.71
N VAL A 100 0.57 4.67 5.33
CA VAL A 100 1.07 5.73 6.19
C VAL A 100 -0.03 6.75 6.41
N ALA A 101 -0.49 6.89 7.64
CA ALA A 101 -1.41 7.94 8.05
C ALA A 101 -0.67 9.07 8.75
N THR A 102 -0.92 10.31 8.34
CA THR A 102 -0.40 11.52 8.99
C THR A 102 -1.43 12.64 8.94
N THR A 103 -1.20 13.70 9.70
CA THR A 103 -2.06 14.89 9.70
C THR A 103 -2.13 15.51 8.29
N GLY A 104 -3.34 15.68 7.78
CA GLY A 104 -3.62 16.24 6.46
C GLY A 104 -3.53 17.77 6.42
N LEU A 105 -3.44 18.33 5.21
CA LEU A 105 -3.29 19.78 4.97
C LEU A 105 -4.17 20.24 3.80
N ALA A 106 -5.47 20.32 4.01
CA ALA A 106 -6.38 21.17 3.23
C ALA A 106 -7.83 20.98 3.70
N THR A 107 -8.50 19.93 3.19
CA THR A 107 -9.93 19.65 3.38
C THR A 107 -10.19 18.34 4.13
N ALA A 108 -9.18 17.50 4.25
CA ALA A 108 -9.17 16.27 5.04
C ALA A 108 -8.16 16.42 6.18
N GLU A 109 -8.57 16.03 7.39
CA GLU A 109 -7.73 16.15 8.60
C GLU A 109 -6.66 15.06 8.67
N VAL A 110 -6.84 13.94 7.96
CA VAL A 110 -5.84 12.87 7.86
C VAL A 110 -5.51 12.62 6.39
N ALA A 111 -4.22 12.66 6.07
CA ALA A 111 -3.68 12.21 4.80
C ALA A 111 -3.20 10.76 4.94
N VAL A 112 -3.60 9.91 3.99
CA VAL A 112 -3.19 8.52 3.93
C VAL A 112 -2.43 8.27 2.64
N PHE A 113 -1.17 7.87 2.77
CA PHE A 113 -0.33 7.40 1.68
C PHE A 113 -0.33 5.88 1.66
N VAL A 114 -0.39 5.31 0.47
CA VAL A 114 -0.46 3.87 0.25
C VAL A 114 0.61 3.49 -0.76
N VAL A 115 1.35 2.42 -0.46
CA VAL A 115 2.30 1.79 -1.38
C VAL A 115 1.93 0.33 -1.48
N ARG A 116 1.53 -0.12 -2.67
CA ARG A 116 1.34 -1.53 -3.00
C ARG A 116 2.48 -1.98 -3.89
N ALA A 117 3.11 -3.09 -3.57
CA ALA A 117 4.19 -3.67 -4.36
C ALA A 117 4.02 -5.19 -4.49
N ASP A 118 4.11 -5.68 -5.72
CA ASP A 118 4.03 -7.10 -6.05
C ASP A 118 5.34 -7.80 -5.68
N ARG A 119 5.25 -9.07 -5.27
CA ARG A 119 6.38 -9.87 -4.76
C ARG A 119 6.42 -11.24 -5.39
N GLY A 120 7.63 -11.78 -5.52
CA GLY A 120 7.91 -13.04 -6.20
C GLY A 120 7.90 -12.91 -7.72
N VAL A 121 7.99 -11.69 -8.25
CA VAL A 121 7.98 -11.40 -9.70
C VAL A 121 9.26 -10.70 -10.13
N ALA A 122 9.65 -10.88 -11.39
CA ALA A 122 10.85 -10.25 -11.93
C ALA A 122 10.72 -8.72 -11.96
N GLY A 123 11.78 -8.01 -11.57
CA GLY A 123 11.80 -6.54 -11.57
C GLY A 123 11.07 -5.88 -10.40
N GLN A 124 10.49 -6.65 -9.47
CA GLN A 124 9.82 -6.12 -8.27
C GLN A 124 10.66 -5.05 -7.54
N LEU A 125 9.98 -4.08 -6.92
CA LEU A 125 10.65 -3.16 -6.00
C LEU A 125 11.26 -3.94 -4.83
N ASP A 126 12.45 -3.54 -4.41
CA ASP A 126 13.07 -3.98 -3.16
C ASP A 126 12.48 -3.22 -1.95
N ASP A 127 12.62 -3.80 -0.77
CA ASP A 127 12.09 -3.21 0.47
C ASP A 127 12.74 -1.87 0.81
N SER A 128 14.05 -1.71 0.55
CA SER A 128 14.74 -0.43 0.78
C SER A 128 14.19 0.69 -0.09
N SER A 129 13.90 0.44 -1.37
CA SER A 129 13.25 1.45 -2.23
C SER A 129 11.88 1.89 -1.70
N ILE A 130 11.10 0.98 -1.11
CA ILE A 130 9.80 1.31 -0.52
C ILE A 130 9.99 2.12 0.77
N ASP A 131 10.96 1.74 1.60
CA ASP A 131 11.28 2.47 2.82
C ASP A 131 11.81 3.88 2.52
N ASP A 132 12.66 4.03 1.50
CA ASP A 132 13.14 5.32 1.01
C ASP A 132 12.00 6.18 0.45
N LEU A 133 11.04 5.57 -0.25
CA LEU A 133 9.84 6.26 -0.73
C LEU A 133 9.02 6.80 0.44
N VAL A 134 8.78 6.00 1.48
CA VAL A 134 8.08 6.43 2.70
C VAL A 134 8.87 7.53 3.42
N ALA A 135 10.19 7.39 3.54
CA ALA A 135 11.06 8.38 4.17
C ALA A 135 11.13 9.71 3.39
N SER A 136 10.90 9.67 2.07
CA SER A 136 10.89 10.86 1.20
C SER A 136 9.62 11.70 1.34
N LEU A 137 8.57 11.18 2.00
CA LEU A 137 7.34 11.90 2.24
C LEU A 137 7.67 13.21 2.98
N ARG A 138 7.30 14.32 2.34
CA ARG A 138 7.56 15.66 2.82
C ARG A 138 6.36 16.54 2.58
N ARG A 139 6.30 17.64 3.31
CA ARG A 139 5.36 18.72 3.03
C ARG A 139 5.69 19.34 1.67
N SER A 140 4.70 19.51 0.81
CA SER A 140 4.80 20.35 -0.39
C SER A 140 4.65 21.81 -0.04
#